data_AF-D4DCZ3-F1
#
_entry.id   AF-D4DCZ3-F1
#
_cell.length_a   1.000
_cell.length_b   1.000
_cell.length_c   1.000
_cell.angle_alpha   90.00
_cell.angle_beta   90.00
_cell.angle_gamma   90.00
#
_symmetry.space_group_name_H-M   'P 1'
#
loop_
_entity.id
_entity.type
_entity.pdbx_description
1 polymer ?
#
loop_
_entity_poly.entity_id
_entity_poly.type
_entity_poly.pdbx_seq_one_letter_code
_entity_poly.pdbx_strand_id
1 'polypeptide(L)'
;MHPIRLDESRVLKRKFDDSGERQAMELIAKTTTIPVPKVFEARYVDREEGKNFYIVMEYIPGKPLNVAWNDLSESQRKATCLEIDGYLAQLRKLTGDRIMAPDGGALDVGLYQRRYLGPYDTEQEFHHALGKGEPHDLGNNHTIHFAHADLAPRNIIVDDTGHINAIVDWERAGWYPEYWDLVRMYTDPPFKREMNGYTKLWKTLFTRTYEDECNAMVDLVQRTIPPYPDGVRGERRPGVLASYSSHAEELRKTLEAKFG
;
A
#
# COMPACT_ATOMS: atom_id res chain seq x y z
N MET A 1 4.27 -1.92 -14.19
CA MET A 1 5.21 -1.45 -15.23
C MET A 1 6.10 -0.40 -14.59
N HIS A 2 7.42 -0.45 -14.80
CA HIS A 2 8.34 0.51 -14.16
C HIS A 2 8.10 1.94 -14.66
N PRO A 3 8.21 2.96 -13.79
CA PRO A 3 8.12 4.35 -14.19
C PRO A 3 9.17 4.72 -15.24
N ILE A 4 8.79 5.57 -16.20
CA ILE A 4 9.68 6.08 -17.25
C ILE A 4 10.19 7.44 -16.79
N ARG A 5 11.51 7.63 -16.73
CA ARG A 5 12.10 8.95 -16.44
C ARG A 5 11.83 9.88 -17.61
N LEU A 6 11.21 11.03 -17.35
CA LEU A 6 10.93 12.05 -18.36
C LEU A 6 12.06 13.08 -18.44
N ASP A 7 12.58 13.50 -17.29
CA ASP A 7 13.69 14.43 -17.15
C ASP A 7 14.36 14.30 -15.77
N GLU A 8 15.14 15.31 -15.38
CA GLU A 8 15.86 15.36 -14.10
C GLU A 8 14.94 15.32 -12.88
N SER A 9 13.71 15.81 -13.02
CA SER A 9 12.75 16.09 -11.95
C SER A 9 11.44 15.29 -12.02
N ARG A 10 11.17 14.60 -13.14
CA ARG A 10 9.87 13.95 -13.39
C ARG A 10 9.97 12.50 -13.86
N VAL A 11 9.00 11.71 -13.42
CA VAL A 11 8.73 10.35 -13.90
C VAL A 11 7.28 10.22 -14.36
N LEU A 12 7.06 9.32 -15.33
CA LEU A 12 5.76 8.93 -15.83
C LEU A 12 5.47 7.48 -15.42
N LYS A 13 4.41 7.26 -14.64
CA LYS A 13 3.88 5.93 -14.34
C LYS A 13 2.69 5.64 -15.24
N ARG A 14 2.74 4.50 -15.93
CA ARG A 14 1.64 3.99 -16.77
C ARG A 14 0.88 2.91 -16.03
N LYS A 15 -0.45 2.99 -16.07
CA LYS A 15 -1.39 2.05 -15.47
C LYS A 15 -2.51 1.69 -16.43
N PHE A 16 -3.14 0.55 -16.16
CA PHE A 16 -4.35 0.14 -16.87
C PHE A 16 -5.57 0.97 -16.42
N ASP A 17 -5.72 1.20 -15.12
CA ASP A 17 -6.85 1.92 -14.52
C ASP A 17 -6.38 2.87 -13.42
N ASP A 18 -7.21 3.88 -13.09
CA ASP A 18 -7.01 4.70 -11.90
C ASP A 18 -7.29 3.86 -10.64
N SER A 19 -6.29 3.77 -9.78
CA SER A 19 -6.34 2.95 -8.56
C SER A 19 -6.55 3.77 -7.30
N GLY A 20 -6.73 5.09 -7.41
CA GLY A 20 -6.75 5.97 -6.24
C GLY A 20 -5.36 6.42 -5.75
N GLU A 21 -4.27 6.06 -6.46
CA GLU A 21 -2.89 6.36 -6.03
C GLU A 21 -2.64 7.86 -5.86
N ARG A 22 -3.21 8.69 -6.75
CA ARG A 22 -3.09 10.15 -6.64
C ARG A 22 -3.73 10.64 -5.34
N GLN A 23 -4.96 10.21 -5.07
CA GLN A 23 -5.73 10.64 -3.89
C GLN A 23 -5.04 10.19 -2.60
N ALA A 24 -4.44 8.98 -2.59
CA ALA A 24 -3.61 8.51 -1.49
C ALA A 24 -2.44 9.46 -1.24
N MET A 25 -1.61 9.76 -2.25
CA MET A 25 -0.45 10.63 -2.06
C MET A 25 -0.84 12.05 -1.67
N GLU A 26 -1.91 12.61 -2.23
CA GLU A 26 -2.44 13.93 -1.82
C GLU A 26 -2.86 13.94 -0.34
N LEU A 27 -3.56 12.91 0.13
CA LEU A 27 -3.94 12.77 1.53
C LEU A 27 -2.71 12.67 2.45
N ILE A 28 -1.75 11.80 2.10
CA ILE A 28 -0.55 11.57 2.89
C ILE A 28 0.32 12.82 3.00
N ALA A 29 0.54 13.51 1.88
CA ALA A 29 1.29 14.76 1.85
C ALA A 29 0.65 15.87 2.71
N LYS A 30 -0.70 15.87 2.81
CA LYS A 30 -1.44 16.86 3.59
C LYS A 30 -1.43 16.57 5.09
N THR A 31 -1.44 15.30 5.48
CA THR A 31 -1.80 14.87 6.85
C THR A 31 -0.65 14.29 7.67
N THR A 32 0.49 14.01 7.02
CA THR A 32 1.62 13.33 7.65
C THR A 32 2.93 14.02 7.26
N THR A 33 4.02 13.59 7.90
CA THR A 33 5.39 13.93 7.48
C THR A 33 5.99 12.86 6.56
N ILE A 34 5.19 11.89 6.11
CA ILE A 34 5.67 10.82 5.24
C ILE A 34 6.04 11.45 3.89
N PRO A 35 7.29 11.34 3.45
CA PRO A 35 7.67 11.90 2.17
C PRO A 35 7.05 11.07 1.05
N VAL A 36 6.32 11.74 0.15
CA VAL A 36 5.71 11.13 -1.04
C VAL A 36 6.01 12.00 -2.25
N PRO A 37 6.14 11.41 -3.46
CA PRO A 37 6.38 12.21 -4.67
C PRO A 37 5.25 13.19 -4.93
N LYS A 38 5.58 14.45 -5.25
CA LYS A 38 4.57 15.40 -5.70
C LYS A 38 3.94 14.94 -7.03
N VAL A 39 2.61 14.88 -7.07
CA VAL A 39 1.87 14.62 -8.32
C VAL A 39 1.74 15.93 -9.10
N PHE A 40 2.19 15.92 -10.35
CA PHE A 40 2.01 17.05 -11.27
C PHE A 40 0.74 16.90 -12.10
N GLU A 41 0.46 15.68 -12.58
CA GLU A 41 -0.68 15.40 -13.44
C GLU A 41 -1.10 13.94 -13.29
N ALA A 42 -2.41 13.67 -13.33
CA ALA A 42 -2.93 12.31 -13.47
C ALA A 42 -4.18 12.32 -14.34
N ARG A 43 -4.21 11.50 -15.40
CA ARG A 43 -5.35 11.45 -16.33
C ARG A 43 -5.38 10.18 -17.18
N TYR A 44 -6.55 9.92 -17.73
CA TYR A 44 -6.72 8.97 -18.83
C TYR A 44 -6.23 9.55 -20.16
N VAL A 45 -5.64 8.69 -20.98
CA VAL A 45 -5.23 9.00 -22.36
C VAL A 45 -5.71 7.89 -23.27
N ASP A 46 -6.44 8.27 -24.32
CA ASP A 46 -6.88 7.37 -25.39
C ASP A 46 -5.69 6.86 -26.21
N ARG A 47 -5.67 5.56 -26.50
CA ARG A 47 -4.72 4.87 -27.39
C ARG A 47 -5.49 3.95 -28.34
N GLU A 48 -4.84 3.49 -29.40
CA GLU A 48 -5.41 2.52 -30.36
C GLU A 48 -5.89 1.23 -29.68
N GLU A 49 -5.17 0.76 -28.64
CA GLU A 49 -5.51 -0.46 -27.88
C GLU A 49 -6.46 -0.20 -26.69
N GLY A 50 -6.97 1.02 -26.51
CA GLY A 50 -7.87 1.42 -25.41
C GLY A 50 -7.36 2.59 -24.56
N LYS A 51 -8.02 2.85 -23.44
CA LYS A 51 -7.62 3.92 -22.49
C LYS A 51 -6.61 3.39 -21.49
N ASN A 52 -5.55 4.15 -21.25
CA ASN A 52 -4.60 3.92 -20.15
C ASN A 52 -4.60 5.12 -19.21
N PHE A 53 -4.32 4.87 -17.94
CA PHE A 53 -4.15 5.91 -16.93
C PHE A 53 -2.67 6.25 -16.75
N TYR A 54 -2.35 7.53 -16.66
CA TYR A 54 -0.99 8.03 -16.53
C TYR A 54 -0.88 8.97 -15.35
N ILE A 55 0.21 8.86 -14.60
CA ILE A 55 0.58 9.77 -13.52
C ILE A 55 1.96 10.35 -13.84
N VAL A 56 2.06 11.68 -13.93
CA VAL A 56 3.33 12.40 -13.96
C VAL A 56 3.59 12.91 -12.54
N MET A 57 4.72 12.52 -11.98
CA MET A 57 5.08 12.85 -10.60
C MET A 57 6.57 13.13 -10.47
N GLU A 58 6.95 13.66 -9.31
CA GLU A 58 8.31 13.98 -8.94
C GLU A 58 9.23 12.75 -9.01
N TYR A 59 10.41 12.95 -9.59
CA TYR A 59 11.51 12.01 -9.49
C TYR A 59 12.21 12.21 -8.15
N ILE A 60 12.27 11.15 -7.34
CA ILE A 60 12.95 11.18 -6.04
C ILE A 60 14.36 10.60 -6.20
N PRO A 61 15.43 11.38 -5.95
CA PRO A 61 16.80 10.86 -5.94
C PRO A 61 17.00 9.85 -4.81
N GLY A 62 17.71 8.77 -5.13
CA GLY A 62 18.03 7.72 -4.18
C GLY A 62 17.97 6.34 -4.80
N LYS A 63 18.07 5.32 -3.95
CA LYS A 63 17.93 3.92 -4.33
C LYS A 63 16.75 3.30 -3.55
N PRO A 64 16.01 2.35 -4.15
CA PRO A 64 15.12 1.51 -3.37
C PRO A 64 15.86 0.82 -2.21
N LEU A 65 15.23 0.71 -1.04
CA LEU A 65 15.84 0.18 0.17
C LEU A 65 16.32 -1.26 -0.02
N ASN A 66 15.61 -2.09 -0.80
CA ASN A 66 16.09 -3.44 -1.13
C ASN A 66 17.42 -3.47 -1.88
N VAL A 67 17.73 -2.43 -2.65
CA VAL A 67 19.00 -2.28 -3.36
C VAL A 67 20.08 -1.73 -2.44
N ALA A 68 19.75 -0.73 -1.61
CA ALA A 68 20.71 -0.08 -0.72
C ALA A 68 21.04 -0.89 0.55
N TRP A 69 20.17 -1.82 0.96
CA TRP A 69 20.22 -2.46 2.29
C TRP A 69 21.60 -3.01 2.67
N ASN A 70 22.24 -3.74 1.77
CA ASN A 70 23.51 -4.40 2.07
C ASN A 70 24.69 -3.41 2.16
N ASP A 71 24.55 -2.22 1.59
CA ASP A 71 25.54 -1.14 1.66
C ASP A 71 25.42 -0.34 2.97
N LEU A 72 24.25 -0.35 3.61
CA LEU A 72 24.01 0.35 4.88
C LEU A 72 24.69 -0.36 6.06
N SER A 73 25.27 0.43 6.96
CA SER A 73 25.74 -0.05 8.26
C SER A 73 24.59 -0.48 9.17
N GLU A 74 24.91 -1.21 10.25
CA GLU A 74 23.90 -1.68 11.21
C GLU A 74 23.12 -0.54 11.87
N SER A 75 23.81 0.55 12.24
CA SER A 75 23.16 1.74 12.82
C SER A 75 22.23 2.43 11.83
N GLN A 76 22.62 2.52 10.55
CA GLN A 76 21.78 3.09 9.49
C GLN A 76 20.54 2.22 9.24
N ARG A 77 20.70 0.90 9.12
CA ARG A 77 19.56 -0.04 9.00
C ARG A 77 18.58 0.09 10.16
N LYS A 78 19.09 0.22 11.38
CA LYS A 78 18.27 0.45 12.58
C LYS A 78 17.53 1.79 12.49
N ALA A 79 18.20 2.86 12.09
CA ALA A 79 17.59 4.17 11.91
C ALA A 79 16.48 4.15 10.86
N THR A 80 16.73 3.54 9.69
CA THR A 80 15.71 3.35 8.65
C THR A 80 14.49 2.59 9.17
N CYS A 81 14.68 1.48 9.91
CA CYS A 81 13.55 0.75 10.50
C CYS A 81 12.75 1.59 11.50
N LEU A 82 13.41 2.40 12.33
CA LEU A 82 12.72 3.30 13.26
C LEU A 82 11.94 4.40 12.52
N GLU A 83 12.46 4.89 11.41
CA GLU A 83 11.76 5.83 10.54
C GLU A 83 10.48 5.20 9.94
N ILE A 84 10.57 3.94 9.48
CA ILE A 84 9.40 3.17 9.01
C ILE A 84 8.35 2.99 10.12
N ASP A 85 8.75 2.60 11.34
CA ASP A 85 7.81 2.45 12.46
C ASP A 85 7.13 3.78 12.82
N GLY A 86 7.89 4.89 12.76
CA GLY A 86 7.37 6.23 12.91
C GLY A 86 6.32 6.60 11.85
N TYR A 87 6.55 6.26 10.58
CA TYR A 87 5.58 6.47 9.50
C TYR A 87 4.33 5.60 9.66
N LEU A 88 4.48 4.32 10.01
CA LEU A 88 3.36 3.45 10.35
C LEU A 88 2.53 4.03 11.52
N ALA A 89 3.18 4.64 12.51
CA ALA A 89 2.49 5.32 13.61
C ALA A 89 1.69 6.55 13.17
N GLN A 90 2.12 7.25 12.12
CA GLN A 90 1.35 8.35 11.53
C GLN A 90 0.16 7.84 10.73
N LEU A 91 0.35 6.81 9.91
CA LEU A 91 -0.72 6.16 9.15
C LEU A 91 -1.86 5.67 10.07
N ARG A 92 -1.52 5.09 11.22
CA ARG A 92 -2.48 4.67 12.25
C ARG A 92 -3.41 5.79 12.76
N LYS A 93 -2.99 7.05 12.69
CA LYS A 93 -3.82 8.20 13.12
C LYS A 93 -4.88 8.58 12.09
N LEU A 94 -4.74 8.12 10.84
CA LEU A 94 -5.69 8.38 9.77
C LEU A 94 -6.81 7.33 9.81
N THR A 95 -7.64 7.40 10.85
CA THR A 95 -8.75 6.46 11.06
C THR A 95 -9.86 6.67 10.03
N GLY A 96 -10.59 5.59 9.73
CA GLY A 96 -11.79 5.61 8.90
C GLY A 96 -12.85 4.67 9.47
N ASP A 97 -14.09 4.83 9.00
CA ASP A 97 -15.23 4.03 9.49
C ASP A 97 -15.56 2.85 8.56
N ARG A 98 -14.84 2.73 7.44
CA ARG A 98 -15.10 1.75 6.37
C ARG A 98 -13.80 1.22 5.80
N ILE A 99 -13.85 0.00 5.28
CA ILE A 99 -12.73 -0.65 4.60
C ILE A 99 -12.86 -0.37 3.11
N MET A 100 -12.06 0.58 2.60
CA MET A 100 -12.22 1.10 1.24
C MET A 100 -10.97 1.81 0.71
N ALA A 101 -10.91 1.99 -0.61
CA ALA A 101 -9.87 2.76 -1.25
C ALA A 101 -10.06 4.29 -1.06
N PRO A 102 -9.02 5.11 -1.32
CA PRO A 102 -9.04 6.58 -1.21
C PRO A 102 -10.17 7.26 -2.00
N ASP A 103 -10.59 6.66 -3.10
CA ASP A 103 -11.67 7.12 -3.97
C ASP A 103 -13.03 6.51 -3.62
N GLY A 104 -13.16 5.89 -2.43
CA GLY A 104 -14.36 5.20 -1.96
C GLY A 104 -14.63 3.85 -2.63
N GLY A 105 -13.77 3.41 -3.55
CA GLY A 105 -13.94 2.15 -4.29
C GLY A 105 -13.36 0.92 -3.60
N ALA A 106 -13.25 -0.16 -4.38
CA ALA A 106 -12.66 -1.43 -3.93
C ALA A 106 -11.15 -1.33 -3.73
N LEU A 107 -10.66 -2.04 -2.71
CA LEU A 107 -9.26 -2.23 -2.36
C LEU A 107 -8.62 -3.37 -3.16
N ASP A 108 -7.35 -3.25 -3.54
CA ASP A 108 -6.59 -4.39 -4.06
C ASP A 108 -5.93 -5.14 -2.89
N VAL A 109 -6.53 -6.27 -2.50
CA VAL A 109 -6.08 -7.12 -1.38
C VAL A 109 -5.16 -8.27 -1.82
N GLY A 110 -4.91 -8.37 -3.13
CA GLY A 110 -4.21 -9.52 -3.71
C GLY A 110 -2.75 -9.62 -3.31
N LEU A 111 -2.29 -10.79 -2.86
CA LEU A 111 -0.87 -11.01 -2.56
C LEU A 111 -0.04 -11.19 -3.83
N TYR A 112 -0.51 -12.02 -4.76
CA TYR A 112 0.23 -12.30 -5.98
C TYR A 112 -0.48 -11.85 -7.27
N GLN A 113 -1.80 -11.92 -7.30
CA GLN A 113 -2.64 -11.43 -8.39
C GLN A 113 -3.57 -10.37 -7.85
N ARG A 114 -3.89 -9.36 -8.67
CA ARG A 114 -4.84 -8.31 -8.31
C ARG A 114 -6.17 -8.95 -7.92
N ARG A 115 -6.68 -8.57 -6.76
CA ARG A 115 -7.97 -9.03 -6.23
C ARG A 115 -8.65 -7.85 -5.58
N TYR A 116 -9.78 -7.46 -6.12
CA TYR A 116 -10.49 -6.28 -5.65
C TYR A 116 -11.60 -6.66 -4.70
N LEU A 117 -11.60 -6.09 -3.49
CA LEU A 117 -12.64 -6.32 -2.50
C LEU A 117 -13.16 -4.99 -1.94
N GLY A 118 -14.44 -4.97 -1.59
CA GLY A 118 -15.09 -3.87 -0.92
C GLY A 118 -15.64 -2.80 -1.87
N PRO A 119 -15.98 -1.62 -1.34
CA PRO A 119 -15.88 -1.23 0.07
C PRO A 119 -16.76 -2.08 1.01
N TYR A 120 -16.40 -2.11 2.30
CA TYR A 120 -17.20 -2.77 3.36
C TYR A 120 -17.42 -1.84 4.55
N ASP A 121 -18.55 -2.04 5.22
CA ASP A 121 -18.93 -1.25 6.40
C ASP A 121 -18.38 -1.90 7.68
N THR A 122 -18.10 -3.20 7.65
CA THR A 122 -17.57 -3.93 8.80
C THR A 122 -16.33 -4.75 8.46
N GLU A 123 -15.45 -4.92 9.45
CA GLU A 123 -14.30 -5.83 9.35
C GLU A 123 -14.73 -7.28 9.12
N GLN A 124 -15.86 -7.69 9.71
CA GLN A 124 -16.41 -9.04 9.54
C GLN A 124 -16.77 -9.35 8.07
N GLU A 125 -17.42 -8.43 7.38
CA GLU A 125 -17.72 -8.57 5.94
C GLU A 125 -16.44 -8.66 5.11
N PHE A 126 -15.48 -7.78 5.41
CA PHE A 126 -14.19 -7.78 4.74
C PHE A 126 -13.46 -9.11 4.91
N HIS A 127 -13.36 -9.62 6.14
CA HIS A 127 -12.70 -10.89 6.44
C HIS A 127 -13.41 -12.09 5.83
N HIS A 128 -14.74 -12.14 5.92
CA HIS A 128 -15.53 -13.19 5.26
C HIS A 128 -15.27 -13.24 3.75
N ALA A 129 -15.27 -12.06 3.10
CA ALA A 129 -14.95 -11.95 1.69
C ALA A 129 -13.49 -12.31 1.39
N LEU A 130 -12.54 -11.86 2.22
CA LEU A 130 -11.12 -12.15 2.08
C LEU A 130 -10.85 -13.65 2.11
N GLY A 131 -11.42 -14.36 3.08
CA GLY A 131 -11.30 -15.80 3.23
C GLY A 131 -12.16 -16.63 2.26
N LYS A 132 -13.00 -16.00 1.43
CA LYS A 132 -13.95 -16.72 0.55
C LYS A 132 -14.85 -17.69 1.33
N GLY A 133 -15.22 -17.32 2.56
CA GLY A 133 -16.01 -18.16 3.46
C GLY A 133 -15.23 -19.22 4.24
N GLU A 134 -13.91 -19.36 4.01
CA GLU A 134 -13.07 -20.23 4.82
C GLU A 134 -12.91 -19.71 6.26
N PRO A 135 -12.91 -20.58 7.28
CA PRO A 135 -12.62 -20.19 8.66
C PRO A 135 -11.23 -19.57 8.80
N HIS A 136 -11.08 -18.59 9.69
CA HIS A 136 -9.80 -17.93 10.00
C HIS A 136 -9.84 -17.25 11.37
N ASP A 137 -8.66 -16.97 11.92
CA ASP A 137 -8.50 -16.36 13.25
C ASP A 137 -7.98 -14.91 13.19
N LEU A 138 -8.30 -14.17 12.12
CA LEU A 138 -7.90 -12.77 11.91
C LEU A 138 -8.52 -11.75 12.90
N GLY A 139 -9.40 -12.16 13.82
CA GLY A 139 -10.17 -11.24 14.68
C GLY A 139 -11.20 -10.39 13.90
N ASN A 140 -11.96 -9.53 14.59
CA ASN A 140 -12.94 -8.60 13.99
C ASN A 140 -13.14 -7.30 14.82
N ASN A 141 -12.18 -6.94 15.67
CA ASN A 141 -12.29 -5.80 16.60
C ASN A 141 -11.16 -4.78 16.37
N HIS A 142 -10.61 -4.74 15.17
CA HIS A 142 -9.52 -3.82 14.85
C HIS A 142 -10.05 -2.42 14.57
N THR A 143 -9.24 -1.42 14.94
CA THR A 143 -9.46 -0.08 14.41
C THR A 143 -9.14 -0.08 12.92
N ILE A 144 -9.96 0.60 12.13
CA ILE A 144 -9.71 0.78 10.71
C ILE A 144 -8.88 2.06 10.51
N HIS A 145 -7.70 1.92 9.90
CA HIS A 145 -6.81 3.04 9.61
C HIS A 145 -6.26 2.97 8.19
N PHE A 146 -5.72 4.09 7.74
CA PHE A 146 -5.08 4.17 6.43
C PHE A 146 -3.81 3.31 6.41
N ALA A 147 -3.65 2.46 5.40
CA ALA A 147 -2.49 1.60 5.19
C ALA A 147 -1.92 1.85 3.79
N HIS A 148 -0.62 1.64 3.64
CA HIS A 148 -0.01 1.63 2.30
C HIS A 148 -0.42 0.37 1.51
N ALA A 149 -0.61 -0.75 2.21
CA ALA A 149 -0.97 -2.07 1.70
C ALA A 149 0.03 -2.69 0.70
N ASP A 150 1.19 -2.06 0.52
CA ASP A 150 2.34 -2.60 -0.23
C ASP A 150 3.65 -2.00 0.27
N LEU A 151 3.78 -1.84 1.59
CA LEU A 151 4.97 -1.24 2.21
C LEU A 151 6.14 -2.23 2.19
N ALA A 152 6.67 -2.48 1.00
CA ALA A 152 7.81 -3.33 0.77
C ALA A 152 9.09 -2.49 0.58
N PRO A 153 10.29 -3.03 0.89
CA PRO A 153 11.55 -2.29 0.71
C PRO A 153 11.81 -1.76 -0.71
N ARG A 154 11.21 -2.37 -1.75
CA ARG A 154 11.26 -1.88 -3.14
C ARG A 154 10.54 -0.54 -3.34
N ASN A 155 9.63 -0.19 -2.43
CA ASN A 155 8.77 1.00 -2.45
C ASN A 155 9.25 2.10 -1.48
N ILE A 156 10.43 1.94 -0.88
CA ILE A 156 11.05 2.90 0.03
C ILE A 156 12.32 3.42 -0.62
N ILE A 157 12.36 4.71 -0.99
CA ILE A 157 13.52 5.34 -1.61
C ILE A 157 14.38 5.96 -0.51
N VAL A 158 15.65 5.57 -0.45
CA VAL A 158 16.62 6.06 0.54
C VAL A 158 17.84 6.69 -0.11
N ASP A 159 18.48 7.59 0.62
CA ASP A 159 19.83 8.07 0.31
C ASP A 159 20.92 7.07 0.75
N ASP A 160 22.19 7.47 0.60
CA ASP A 160 23.36 6.67 1.02
C ASP A 160 23.51 6.56 2.54
N THR A 161 22.80 7.39 3.31
CA THR A 161 22.75 7.32 4.77
C THR A 161 21.67 6.38 5.29
N GLY A 162 20.74 5.97 4.43
CA GLY A 162 19.56 5.18 4.79
C GLY A 162 18.37 6.03 5.24
N HIS A 163 18.43 7.36 5.10
CA HIS A 163 17.29 8.23 5.34
C HIS A 163 16.26 8.08 4.23
N ILE A 164 14.97 8.03 4.60
CA ILE A 164 13.88 7.82 3.65
C ILE A 164 13.52 9.13 2.95
N ASN A 165 13.87 9.23 1.67
CA ASN A 165 13.52 10.38 0.83
C ASN A 165 12.10 10.31 0.27
N ALA A 166 11.53 9.10 0.12
CA ALA A 166 10.13 8.91 -0.24
C ALA A 166 9.63 7.49 0.02
N ILE A 167 8.34 7.37 0.31
CA ILE A 167 7.55 6.14 0.14
C ILE A 167 6.72 6.28 -1.14
N VAL A 168 6.80 5.29 -2.02
CA VAL A 168 6.19 5.30 -3.36
C VAL A 168 5.26 4.11 -3.58
N ASP A 169 4.51 4.11 -4.67
CA ASP A 169 3.60 3.02 -5.05
C ASP A 169 2.39 2.84 -4.11
N TRP A 170 1.70 3.95 -3.84
CA TRP A 170 0.47 3.99 -3.04
C TRP A 170 -0.76 3.44 -3.77
N GLU A 171 -0.57 2.56 -4.76
CA GLU A 171 -1.66 2.10 -5.62
C GLU A 171 -2.65 1.16 -4.93
N ARG A 172 -2.21 0.52 -3.85
CA ARG A 172 -3.01 -0.36 -3.01
C ARG A 172 -3.50 0.31 -1.74
N ALA A 173 -3.10 1.57 -1.52
CA ALA A 173 -3.39 2.27 -0.28
C ALA A 173 -4.91 2.43 -0.06
N GLY A 174 -5.31 2.55 1.19
CA GLY A 174 -6.71 2.72 1.59
C GLY A 174 -6.90 2.47 3.08
N TRP A 175 -8.15 2.37 3.51
CA TRP A 175 -8.49 2.05 4.90
C TRP A 175 -8.65 0.54 5.08
N TYR A 176 -7.88 -0.01 6.01
CA TYR A 176 -7.79 -1.44 6.31
C TYR A 176 -7.81 -1.68 7.83
N PRO A 177 -8.06 -2.91 8.28
CA PRO A 177 -7.74 -3.33 9.65
C PRO A 177 -6.29 -3.02 10.05
N GLU A 178 -6.07 -2.68 11.32
CA GLU A 178 -4.80 -2.08 11.75
C GLU A 178 -3.54 -2.95 11.63
N TYR A 179 -3.71 -4.23 11.36
CA TYR A 179 -2.62 -5.17 11.16
C TYR A 179 -2.07 -5.18 9.72
N TRP A 180 -2.79 -4.57 8.75
CA TRP A 180 -2.65 -4.89 7.34
C TRP A 180 -1.26 -4.66 6.76
N ASP A 181 -0.63 -3.50 7.03
CA ASP A 181 0.73 -3.21 6.53
C ASP A 181 1.77 -4.21 7.09
N LEU A 182 1.63 -4.63 8.35
CA LEU A 182 2.54 -5.59 8.96
C LEU A 182 2.35 -7.00 8.41
N VAL A 183 1.10 -7.40 8.16
CA VAL A 183 0.80 -8.64 7.44
C VAL A 183 1.39 -8.63 6.03
N ARG A 184 1.29 -7.52 5.29
CA ARG A 184 1.90 -7.38 3.96
C ARG A 184 3.43 -7.50 4.02
N MET A 185 4.06 -6.80 4.96
CA MET A 185 5.52 -6.90 5.20
C MET A 185 5.96 -8.31 5.63
N TYR A 186 5.10 -9.04 6.33
CA TYR A 186 5.37 -10.40 6.79
C TYR A 186 5.20 -11.45 5.69
N THR A 187 4.16 -11.31 4.85
CA THR A 187 3.76 -12.26 3.81
C THR A 187 4.49 -12.08 2.48
N ASP A 188 4.98 -10.87 2.19
CA ASP A 188 5.86 -10.56 1.05
C ASP A 188 7.27 -10.13 1.54
N PRO A 189 7.98 -11.00 2.30
CA PRO A 189 9.28 -10.62 2.84
C PRO A 189 10.32 -10.57 1.71
N PRO A 190 11.29 -9.65 1.77
CA PRO A 190 12.39 -9.65 0.82
C PRO A 190 13.17 -10.97 0.92
N PHE A 191 13.73 -11.44 -0.19
CA PHE A 191 14.53 -12.66 -0.18
C PHE A 191 15.72 -12.49 0.78
N LYS A 192 15.99 -13.50 1.62
CA LYS A 192 17.07 -13.42 2.63
C LYS A 192 18.44 -13.08 2.03
N ARG A 193 18.69 -13.48 0.79
CA ARG A 193 19.91 -13.15 0.03
C ARG A 193 19.97 -11.68 -0.38
N GLU A 194 18.82 -11.06 -0.62
CA GLU A 194 18.71 -9.66 -1.02
C GLU A 194 18.79 -8.72 0.18
N MET A 195 18.11 -9.05 1.29
CA MET A 195 18.08 -8.20 2.48
C MET A 195 18.31 -8.98 3.77
N ASN A 196 19.56 -9.41 3.99
CA ASN A 196 19.89 -10.21 5.16
C ASN A 196 19.58 -9.45 6.46
N GLY A 197 18.88 -10.11 7.38
CA GLY A 197 18.53 -9.56 8.69
C GLY A 197 17.37 -8.55 8.71
N TYR A 198 16.84 -8.11 7.57
CA TYR A 198 15.76 -7.11 7.52
C TYR A 198 14.54 -7.54 8.34
N THR A 199 13.98 -8.72 8.06
CA THR A 199 12.78 -9.22 8.75
C THR A 199 13.01 -9.41 10.25
N LYS A 200 14.22 -9.85 10.64
CA LYS A 200 14.59 -9.98 12.04
C LYS A 200 14.67 -8.61 12.71
N LEU A 201 15.28 -7.63 12.04
CA LEU A 201 15.53 -6.32 12.61
C LEU A 201 14.23 -5.57 12.85
N TRP A 202 13.36 -5.45 11.85
CA TRP A 202 12.12 -4.69 12.03
C TRP A 202 11.22 -5.32 13.09
N LYS A 203 11.10 -6.66 13.15
CA LYS A 203 10.34 -7.35 14.20
C LYS A 203 10.82 -7.04 15.62
N THR A 204 12.11 -6.76 15.79
CA THR A 204 12.68 -6.39 17.11
C THR A 204 12.51 -4.92 17.46
N LEU A 205 12.19 -4.06 16.49
CA LEU A 205 12.17 -2.60 16.67
C LEU A 205 10.76 -2.03 16.63
N PHE A 206 9.84 -2.64 15.89
CA PHE A 206 8.52 -2.08 15.68
C PHE A 206 7.68 -2.17 16.94
N THR A 207 6.87 -1.16 17.15
CA THR A 207 6.03 -1.03 18.36
C THR A 207 4.87 -2.03 18.38
N ARG A 208 4.49 -2.57 17.22
CA ARG A 208 3.44 -3.58 17.06
C ARG A 208 3.92 -4.62 16.05
N THR A 209 3.47 -5.87 16.18
CA THR A 209 3.88 -6.98 15.31
C THR A 209 2.72 -7.81 14.76
N TYR A 210 1.55 -7.84 15.42
CA TYR A 210 0.35 -8.58 14.99
C TYR A 210 0.66 -10.02 14.57
N GLU A 211 1.37 -10.77 15.44
CA GLU A 211 1.86 -12.10 15.09
C GLU A 211 0.73 -13.09 14.81
N ASP A 212 -0.37 -13.00 15.56
CA ASP A 212 -1.54 -13.87 15.39
C ASP A 212 -2.20 -13.62 14.03
N GLU A 213 -2.42 -12.36 13.65
CA GLU A 213 -3.00 -11.99 12.35
C GLU A 213 -2.05 -12.34 11.19
N CYS A 214 -0.73 -12.18 11.38
CA CYS A 214 0.27 -12.62 10.42
C CYS A 214 0.20 -14.13 10.18
N ASN A 215 0.13 -14.94 11.25
CA ASN A 215 0.03 -16.39 11.15
C ASN A 215 -1.30 -16.83 10.53
N ALA A 216 -2.41 -16.22 10.95
CA ALA A 216 -3.74 -16.47 10.39
C ALA A 216 -3.81 -16.12 8.89
N MET A 217 -3.19 -15.02 8.47
CA MET A 217 -3.12 -14.66 7.06
C MET A 217 -2.31 -15.69 6.24
N VAL A 218 -1.16 -16.14 6.75
CA VAL A 218 -0.36 -17.15 6.05
C VAL A 218 -1.14 -18.45 5.86
N ASP A 219 -1.81 -18.92 6.90
CA ASP A 219 -2.66 -20.11 6.83
C ASP A 219 -3.81 -19.92 5.82
N LEU A 220 -4.51 -18.78 5.89
CA LEU A 220 -5.61 -18.47 4.98
C LEU A 220 -5.16 -18.43 3.52
N VAL A 221 -4.00 -17.85 3.25
CA VAL A 221 -3.42 -17.73 1.91
C VAL A 221 -3.05 -19.08 1.34
N GLN A 222 -2.45 -19.96 2.14
CA GLN A 222 -2.13 -21.32 1.74
C GLN A 222 -3.37 -22.14 1.38
N ARG A 223 -4.50 -21.87 2.03
CA ARG A 223 -5.78 -22.58 1.79
C ARG A 223 -6.60 -21.99 0.64
N THR A 224 -6.55 -20.67 0.42
CA THR A 224 -7.47 -19.96 -0.51
C THR A 224 -6.87 -19.61 -1.87
N ILE A 225 -5.54 -19.68 -2.02
CA ILE A 225 -4.83 -19.39 -3.26
C ILE A 225 -4.22 -20.70 -3.81
N PRO A 226 -4.74 -21.25 -4.93
CA PRO A 226 -4.21 -22.48 -5.51
C PRO A 226 -2.77 -22.29 -6.04
N PRO A 227 -1.92 -23.34 -6.00
CA PRO A 227 -0.61 -23.31 -6.65
C PRO A 227 -0.77 -23.13 -8.17
N TYR A 228 -0.12 -22.11 -8.72
CA TYR A 228 -0.26 -21.63 -10.11
C TYR A 228 -0.32 -22.72 -11.18
N PRO A 229 -1.45 -22.85 -11.91
CA PRO A 229 -1.50 -23.69 -13.10
C PRO A 229 -1.57 -22.93 -14.44
N ASP A 230 -1.98 -21.64 -14.51
CA ASP A 230 -2.54 -21.14 -15.80
C ASP A 230 -2.13 -19.71 -16.24
N GLY A 231 -1.30 -18.98 -15.49
CA GLY A 231 -0.77 -17.68 -15.97
C GLY A 231 -1.80 -16.59 -16.31
N VAL A 232 -3.01 -16.66 -15.75
CA VAL A 232 -4.10 -15.68 -16.02
C VAL A 232 -3.70 -14.28 -15.57
N ARG A 233 -3.80 -13.31 -16.49
CA ARG A 233 -3.60 -11.89 -16.22
C ARG A 233 -4.71 -11.37 -15.31
N GLY A 234 -4.33 -10.62 -14.28
CA GLY A 234 -5.21 -10.15 -13.21
C GLY A 234 -6.45 -9.39 -13.69
N GLU A 235 -7.50 -9.45 -12.86
CA GLU A 235 -8.78 -8.78 -13.07
C GLU A 235 -8.64 -7.25 -13.08
N ARG A 236 -9.54 -6.54 -13.76
CA ARG A 236 -9.63 -5.07 -13.70
C ARG A 236 -10.31 -4.63 -12.42
N ARG A 237 -9.94 -3.45 -11.91
CA ARG A 237 -10.63 -2.84 -10.78
C ARG A 237 -12.08 -2.56 -11.19
N PRO A 238 -13.09 -3.02 -10.43
CA PRO A 238 -14.47 -2.66 -10.69
C PRO A 238 -14.62 -1.13 -10.73
N GLY A 239 -15.42 -0.63 -11.67
CA GLY A 239 -15.75 0.79 -11.70
C GLY A 239 -16.41 1.22 -10.39
N VAL A 240 -16.16 2.47 -9.97
CA VAL A 240 -16.80 3.04 -8.79
C VAL A 240 -18.31 3.14 -9.06
N LEU A 241 -19.11 2.36 -8.33
CA LEU A 241 -20.58 2.42 -8.43
C LEU A 241 -21.09 3.78 -7.92
N ALA A 242 -22.25 4.22 -8.40
CA ALA A 242 -22.82 5.53 -8.04
C ALA A 242 -22.96 5.72 -6.52
N SER A 243 -23.30 4.65 -5.80
CA SER A 243 -23.31 4.64 -4.33
C SER A 243 -21.93 4.97 -3.78
N TYR A 244 -20.86 4.33 -4.25
CA TYR A 244 -19.48 4.59 -3.82
C TYR A 244 -19.01 5.99 -4.20
N SER A 245 -19.37 6.48 -5.38
CA SER A 245 -19.00 7.83 -5.83
C SER A 245 -19.54 8.92 -4.90
N SER A 246 -20.79 8.79 -4.42
CA SER A 246 -21.35 9.72 -3.44
C SER A 246 -20.54 9.73 -2.15
N HIS A 247 -20.19 8.55 -1.63
CA HIS A 247 -19.37 8.42 -0.42
C HIS A 247 -17.96 8.96 -0.63
N ALA A 248 -17.38 8.78 -1.82
CA ALA A 248 -16.08 9.33 -2.16
C ALA A 248 -16.08 10.86 -2.08
N GLU A 249 -17.17 11.50 -2.56
CA GLU A 249 -17.33 12.94 -2.49
C GLU A 249 -17.52 13.44 -1.05
N GLU A 250 -18.32 12.72 -0.25
CA GLU A 250 -18.50 13.00 1.18
C GLU A 250 -17.21 12.82 1.98
N LEU A 251 -16.47 11.74 1.72
CA LEU A 251 -15.16 11.50 2.30
C LEU A 251 -14.22 12.64 1.91
N ARG A 252 -14.17 13.03 0.64
CA ARG A 252 -13.32 14.14 0.17
C ARG A 252 -13.65 15.42 0.94
N LYS A 253 -14.94 15.77 1.08
CA LYS A 253 -15.39 16.92 1.89
C LYS A 253 -14.99 16.78 3.36
N THR A 254 -15.10 15.58 3.93
CA THR A 254 -14.76 15.31 5.34
C THR A 254 -13.26 15.42 5.58
N LEU A 255 -12.43 14.87 4.69
CA LEU A 255 -10.99 14.98 4.73
C LEU A 255 -10.54 16.43 4.53
N GLU A 256 -11.15 17.15 3.57
CA GLU A 256 -10.92 18.58 3.36
C GLU A 256 -11.26 19.40 4.61
N ALA A 257 -12.36 19.11 5.30
CA ALA A 257 -12.76 19.82 6.52
C ALA A 257 -11.89 19.47 7.74
N LYS A 258 -11.58 18.17 7.93
CA LYS A 258 -10.85 17.66 9.10
C LYS A 258 -9.36 18.00 9.05
N PHE A 259 -8.79 18.05 7.86
CA PHE A 259 -7.37 18.25 7.64
C PHE A 259 -7.05 19.54 6.87
N GLY A 260 -8.00 20.48 6.88
CA GLY A 260 -8.03 21.78 6.17
C GLY A 260 -6.72 22.54 6.15
#